data_AF-A0AAN8XFP6-F1
#
_entry.id   AF-A0AAN8XFP6-F1
#
_cell.length_a   1.000
_cell.length_b   1.000
_cell.length_c   1.000
_cell.angle_alpha   90.00
_cell.angle_beta   90.00
_cell.angle_gamma   90.00
#
_symmetry.space_group_name_H-M   'P 1'
#
loop_
_entity.id
_entity.type
_entity.pdbx_description
1 polymer ?
#
loop_
_entity_poly.entity_id
_entity_poly.type
_entity_poly.pdbx_seq_one_letter_code
_entity_poly.pdbx_strand_id
1 'polypeptide(L)'
;MVFLALQSLGTYPVIQECAEFMKNKGKWRTCIAVTALLLVGTVKMVGHIRKQMRRKKWNNAGKDVAVLHMFRRGYFSPNLSPFVMKLEMYLRMARIPYQIDHEESLGPKGKSPWITLNGEEIADSQIIMDRLGLEYGKEFSAHLSLEEKAVAQAMRIMVEEHLLWCYAYWQYIHDDMKDVKKVVKVPAIWLPFMPLFKGYVKRAMKMQGMGRHTHQEIEEMGRKDLAVLSIWLENKPYFMGDKPTEVDCAIFGALAQIQWNSPGSPYLKMIESDFSNLSAYCFRIKEKFWPDWNKCLDLHQA
;
A
#
# COMPACT_ATOMS: atom_id res chain seq x y z
N MET A 1 -46.80 1.97 -4.21
CA MET A 1 -46.89 3.44 -4.37
C MET A 1 -46.70 3.92 -5.81
N VAL A 2 -45.74 3.40 -6.61
CA VAL A 2 -45.60 3.76 -8.04
C VAL A 2 -46.84 3.40 -8.89
N PHE A 3 -47.53 2.31 -8.55
CA PHE A 3 -48.73 1.84 -9.27
C PHE A 3 -49.95 2.77 -9.16
N LEU A 4 -50.05 3.56 -8.09
CA LEU A 4 -51.17 4.50 -7.87
C LEU A 4 -50.89 5.88 -8.49
N ALA A 5 -49.61 6.25 -8.67
CA ALA A 5 -49.22 7.50 -9.32
C ALA A 5 -49.40 7.47 -10.86
N LEU A 6 -49.50 6.28 -11.47
CA LEU A 6 -49.67 6.13 -12.92
C LEU A 6 -51.15 6.20 -13.38
N GLN A 7 -52.12 6.08 -12.47
CA GLN A 7 -53.55 6.12 -12.83
C GLN A 7 -54.06 7.53 -13.17
N SER A 8 -53.39 8.61 -12.74
CA SER A 8 -53.76 9.99 -13.09
C SER A 8 -53.19 10.47 -14.43
N LEU A 9 -52.40 9.64 -15.13
CA LEU A 9 -51.78 9.95 -16.42
C LEU A 9 -52.48 9.24 -17.61
N GLY A 10 -53.71 8.76 -17.42
CA GLY A 10 -54.46 7.85 -18.30
C GLY A 10 -54.88 8.37 -19.70
N THR A 11 -54.22 9.37 -20.26
CA THR A 11 -54.50 9.89 -21.62
C THR A 11 -53.40 9.61 -22.64
N TYR A 12 -52.31 8.93 -22.27
CA TYR A 12 -51.21 8.61 -23.18
C TYR A 12 -51.15 7.10 -23.51
N PRO A 13 -51.26 6.69 -24.80
CA PRO A 13 -51.24 5.29 -25.24
C PRO A 13 -50.06 4.48 -24.69
N VAL A 14 -48.90 5.13 -24.57
CA VAL A 14 -47.66 4.57 -24.04
C VAL A 14 -47.83 4.05 -22.60
N ILE A 15 -48.66 4.69 -21.78
CA ILE A 15 -48.85 4.30 -20.37
C ILE A 15 -49.75 3.06 -20.26
N GLN A 16 -50.74 2.91 -21.16
CA GLN A 16 -51.57 1.71 -21.23
C GLN A 16 -50.76 0.50 -21.73
N GLU A 17 -49.94 0.69 -22.77
CA GLU A 17 -49.03 -0.36 -23.26
C GLU A 17 -48.02 -0.80 -22.20
N CYS A 18 -47.43 0.15 -21.45
CA CYS A 18 -46.54 -0.15 -20.33
C CYS A 18 -47.24 -0.97 -19.23
N ALA A 19 -48.49 -0.63 -18.89
CA ALA A 19 -49.26 -1.34 -17.88
C ALA A 19 -49.63 -2.76 -18.33
N GLU A 20 -49.93 -2.97 -19.60
CA GLU A 20 -50.25 -4.27 -20.18
C GLU A 20 -49.00 -5.17 -20.30
N PHE A 21 -47.85 -4.57 -20.64
CA PHE A 21 -46.54 -5.23 -20.62
C PHE A 21 -46.16 -5.72 -19.20
N MET A 22 -46.42 -4.91 -18.18
CA MET A 22 -46.17 -5.24 -16.76
C MET A 22 -47.05 -6.39 -16.23
N LYS A 23 -48.23 -6.63 -16.83
CA LYS A 23 -49.11 -7.76 -16.46
C LYS A 23 -48.55 -9.11 -16.93
N ASN A 24 -47.71 -9.14 -17.96
CA ASN A 24 -47.12 -10.39 -18.47
C ASN A 24 -45.83 -10.74 -17.71
N LYS A 25 -45.98 -11.57 -16.66
CA LYS A 25 -44.88 -11.96 -15.76
C LYS A 25 -43.64 -12.54 -16.46
N GLY A 26 -43.80 -13.17 -17.62
CA GLY A 26 -42.67 -13.70 -18.41
C GLY A 26 -41.90 -12.60 -19.15
N LYS A 27 -42.60 -11.64 -19.77
CA LYS A 27 -41.99 -10.60 -20.61
C LYS A 27 -41.15 -9.59 -19.80
N TRP A 28 -41.64 -9.08 -18.67
CA TRP A 28 -40.86 -8.12 -17.88
C TRP A 28 -39.63 -8.76 -17.20
N ARG A 29 -39.72 -10.04 -16.77
CA ARG A 29 -38.58 -10.81 -16.26
C ARG A 29 -37.48 -10.95 -17.31
N THR A 30 -37.85 -11.25 -18.55
CA THR A 30 -36.90 -11.30 -19.68
C THR A 30 -36.29 -9.92 -19.95
N CYS A 31 -37.07 -8.83 -19.94
CA CYS A 31 -36.52 -7.49 -20.11
C CYS A 31 -35.52 -7.10 -19.00
N ILE A 32 -35.81 -7.41 -17.73
CA ILE A 32 -34.85 -7.19 -16.63
C ILE A 32 -33.57 -8.00 -16.84
N ALA A 33 -33.68 -9.29 -17.19
CA ALA A 33 -32.52 -10.14 -17.41
C ALA A 33 -31.65 -9.62 -18.56
N VAL A 34 -32.25 -9.23 -19.69
CA VAL A 34 -31.55 -8.65 -20.84
C VAL A 34 -30.89 -7.33 -20.45
N THR A 35 -31.59 -6.47 -19.71
CA THR A 35 -31.05 -5.17 -19.25
C THR A 35 -29.86 -5.38 -18.31
N ALA A 36 -29.95 -6.30 -17.36
CA ALA A 36 -28.86 -6.65 -16.46
C ALA A 36 -27.64 -7.20 -17.22
N LEU A 37 -27.85 -8.06 -18.22
CA LEU A 37 -26.77 -8.58 -19.07
C LEU A 37 -26.11 -7.48 -19.90
N LEU A 38 -26.90 -6.58 -20.51
CA LEU A 38 -26.37 -5.43 -21.25
C LEU A 38 -25.59 -4.48 -20.34
N LEU A 39 -26.07 -4.22 -19.12
CA LEU A 39 -25.37 -3.42 -18.12
C LEU A 39 -24.04 -4.07 -17.72
N VAL A 40 -24.04 -5.36 -17.39
CA VAL A 40 -22.81 -6.11 -17.06
C VAL A 40 -21.84 -6.11 -18.24
N GLY A 41 -22.33 -6.33 -19.46
CA GLY A 41 -21.54 -6.28 -20.69
C GLY A 41 -20.91 -4.92 -20.91
N THR A 42 -21.69 -3.84 -20.74
CA THR A 42 -21.22 -2.45 -20.87
C THR A 42 -20.16 -2.12 -19.82
N VAL A 43 -20.39 -2.49 -18.55
CA VAL A 43 -19.43 -2.27 -17.46
C VAL A 43 -18.11 -3.01 -17.73
N LYS A 44 -18.19 -4.28 -18.17
CA LYS A 44 -16.99 -5.06 -18.54
C LYS A 44 -16.25 -4.44 -19.73
N MET A 45 -16.97 -4.02 -20.77
CA MET A 45 -16.39 -3.38 -21.96
C MET A 45 -15.71 -2.05 -21.61
N VAL A 46 -16.38 -1.17 -20.88
CA VAL A 46 -15.81 0.10 -20.40
C VAL A 46 -14.60 -0.16 -19.51
N GLY A 47 -14.67 -1.16 -18.62
CA GLY A 47 -13.54 -1.58 -17.79
C GLY A 47 -12.34 -2.04 -18.63
N HIS A 48 -12.58 -2.84 -19.67
CA HIS A 48 -11.54 -3.31 -20.58
C HIS A 48 -10.88 -2.15 -21.36
N ILE A 49 -11.70 -1.25 -21.94
CA ILE A 49 -11.21 -0.07 -22.66
C ILE A 49 -10.37 0.81 -21.73
N ARG A 50 -10.85 1.09 -20.52
CA ARG A 50 -10.09 1.86 -19.52
C ARG A 50 -8.76 1.20 -19.16
N LYS A 51 -8.73 -0.13 -19.00
CA LYS A 51 -7.49 -0.88 -18.74
C LYS A 51 -6.51 -0.75 -19.91
N GLN A 52 -6.98 -0.86 -21.15
CA GLN A 52 -6.12 -0.66 -22.33
C GLN A 52 -5.58 0.76 -22.43
N MET A 53 -6.41 1.78 -22.17
CA MET A 53 -5.96 3.18 -22.16
C MET A 53 -4.89 3.42 -21.10
N ARG A 54 -5.04 2.85 -19.90
CA ARG A 54 -4.03 2.92 -18.84
C ARG A 54 -2.72 2.26 -19.25
N ARG A 55 -2.77 1.05 -19.81
CA ARG A 55 -1.57 0.38 -20.36
C ARG A 55 -0.87 1.21 -21.42
N LYS A 56 -1.62 1.84 -22.32
CA LYS A 56 -1.05 2.74 -23.32
C LYS A 56 -0.37 3.96 -22.66
N LYS A 57 -0.99 4.55 -21.63
CA LYS A 57 -0.40 5.64 -20.83
C LYS A 57 0.92 5.20 -20.19
N TRP A 58 0.95 4.03 -19.55
CA TRP A 58 2.13 3.52 -18.87
C TRP A 58 3.26 3.15 -19.84
N ASN A 59 2.93 2.53 -20.99
CA ASN A 59 3.92 2.22 -22.02
C ASN A 59 4.53 3.47 -22.68
N ASN A 60 3.87 4.62 -22.54
CA ASN A 60 4.39 5.91 -23.01
C ASN A 60 5.30 6.61 -21.98
N ALA A 61 5.56 6.02 -20.80
CA ALA A 61 6.44 6.61 -19.79
C ALA A 61 7.91 6.73 -20.26
N GLY A 62 8.29 5.93 -21.26
CA GLY A 62 9.64 5.85 -21.81
C GLY A 62 10.24 4.45 -21.64
N LYS A 63 11.22 4.13 -22.48
CA LYS A 63 11.99 2.90 -22.32
C LYS A 63 12.84 3.00 -21.04
N ASP A 64 12.87 1.94 -20.24
CA ASP A 64 13.63 1.87 -18.98
C ASP A 64 13.20 2.90 -17.93
N VAL A 65 11.95 3.38 -18.03
CA VAL A 65 11.31 4.23 -17.02
C VAL A 65 10.23 3.42 -16.32
N ALA A 66 10.44 3.14 -15.04
CA ALA A 66 9.44 2.42 -14.25
C ALA A 66 8.26 3.34 -13.93
N VAL A 67 7.02 2.86 -14.07
CA VAL A 67 5.86 3.53 -13.47
C VAL A 67 5.59 2.84 -12.14
N LEU A 68 5.87 3.54 -11.05
CA LEU A 68 5.59 3.10 -9.68
C LEU A 68 4.14 3.38 -9.34
N HIS A 69 3.35 2.32 -9.21
CA HIS A 69 1.96 2.40 -8.80
C HIS A 69 1.86 2.30 -7.28
N MET A 70 1.28 3.33 -6.66
CA MET A 70 1.20 3.40 -5.20
C MET A 70 0.04 4.28 -4.71
N PHE A 71 -0.30 4.13 -3.44
CA PHE A 71 -1.24 5.03 -2.77
C PHE A 71 -0.76 6.48 -2.78
N ARG A 72 -1.69 7.41 -2.55
CA ARG A 72 -1.38 8.84 -2.42
C ARG A 72 -0.38 9.09 -1.30
N ARG A 73 0.37 10.19 -1.45
CA ARG A 73 1.36 10.66 -0.47
C ARG A 73 0.72 10.93 0.90
N GLY A 74 1.51 10.75 1.96
CA GLY A 74 1.10 11.08 3.33
C GLY A 74 1.47 12.51 3.72
N TYR A 75 1.08 12.93 4.93
CA TYR A 75 1.37 14.27 5.43
C TYR A 75 2.80 14.41 5.96
N PHE A 76 3.36 13.34 6.53
CA PHE A 76 4.68 13.36 7.19
C PHE A 76 5.72 12.45 6.52
N SER A 77 5.27 11.51 5.69
CA SER A 77 6.11 10.58 4.94
C SER A 77 5.60 10.39 3.50
N PRO A 78 6.48 10.14 2.51
CA PRO A 78 6.11 9.91 1.12
C PRO A 78 5.09 8.78 0.92
N ASN A 79 5.00 7.80 1.81
CA ASN A 79 3.93 6.82 1.77
C ASN A 79 3.65 6.19 3.14
N LEU A 80 2.39 5.80 3.35
CA LEU A 80 1.94 5.04 4.53
C LEU A 80 2.15 3.52 4.40
N SER A 81 2.55 3.05 3.22
CA SER A 81 2.92 1.65 3.03
C SER A 81 4.44 1.49 3.22
N PRO A 82 4.89 0.62 4.14
CA PRO A 82 6.32 0.33 4.31
C PRO A 82 6.93 -0.29 3.06
N PHE A 83 6.17 -1.09 2.32
CA PHE A 83 6.62 -1.73 1.09
C PHE A 83 6.77 -0.72 -0.07
N VAL A 84 5.93 0.32 -0.12
CA VAL A 84 6.10 1.41 -1.10
C VAL A 84 7.36 2.21 -0.76
N MET A 85 7.56 2.56 0.52
CA MET A 85 8.76 3.27 0.98
C MET A 85 10.04 2.46 0.65
N LYS A 86 10.01 1.14 0.89
CA LYS A 86 11.09 0.22 0.52
C LYS A 86 11.42 0.29 -0.96
N LEU A 87 10.42 0.11 -1.82
CA LEU A 87 10.65 0.06 -3.27
C LEU A 87 11.09 1.41 -3.84
N GLU A 88 10.45 2.51 -3.42
CA GLU A 88 10.83 3.84 -3.90
C GLU A 88 12.23 4.24 -3.45
N MET A 89 12.63 3.88 -2.22
CA MET A 89 14.01 4.04 -1.78
C MET A 89 14.98 3.24 -2.66
N TYR A 90 14.65 2.00 -3.01
CA TYR A 90 15.49 1.20 -3.90
C TYR A 90 15.65 1.86 -5.28
N LEU A 91 14.57 2.33 -5.90
CA LEU A 91 14.62 3.04 -7.18
C LEU A 91 15.53 4.27 -7.12
N ARG A 92 15.44 5.04 -6.03
CA ARG A 92 16.29 6.22 -5.77
C ARG A 92 17.75 5.83 -5.58
N MET A 93 18.03 4.80 -4.77
CA MET A 93 19.37 4.28 -4.53
C MET A 93 20.01 3.73 -5.82
N ALA A 94 19.24 3.02 -6.64
CA ALA A 94 19.62 2.48 -7.94
C ALA A 94 19.73 3.53 -9.05
N ARG A 95 19.19 4.74 -8.82
CA ARG A 95 19.02 5.80 -9.84
C ARG A 95 18.27 5.31 -11.08
N ILE A 96 17.30 4.42 -10.86
CA ILE A 96 16.39 3.96 -11.93
C ILE A 96 15.35 5.06 -12.14
N PRO A 97 15.19 5.61 -13.36
CA PRO A 97 14.16 6.60 -13.64
C PRO A 97 12.77 6.03 -13.38
N TYR A 98 11.92 6.79 -12.70
CA TYR A 98 10.54 6.37 -12.48
C TYR A 98 9.55 7.53 -12.49
N GLN A 99 8.31 7.20 -12.83
CA GLN A 99 7.14 8.05 -12.69
C GLN A 99 6.21 7.45 -11.64
N ILE A 100 5.31 8.25 -11.11
CA ILE A 100 4.36 7.83 -10.09
C ILE A 100 2.96 7.75 -10.69
N ASP A 101 2.27 6.65 -10.42
CA ASP A 101 0.85 6.51 -10.67
C ASP A 101 0.07 6.28 -9.37
N HIS A 102 -0.89 7.18 -9.13
CA HIS A 102 -1.82 7.09 -8.01
C HIS A 102 -3.20 6.56 -8.41
N GLU A 103 -3.47 6.40 -9.71
CA GLU A 103 -4.78 6.00 -10.22
C GLU A 103 -5.02 4.50 -10.00
N GLU A 104 -4.01 3.66 -10.27
CA GLU A 104 -4.09 2.20 -10.14
C GLU A 104 -3.18 1.67 -9.01
N SER A 105 -3.41 2.17 -7.80
CA SER A 105 -2.55 1.83 -6.63
C SER A 105 -2.50 0.33 -6.27
N LEU A 106 -3.51 -0.47 -6.62
CA LEU A 106 -3.56 -1.91 -6.33
C LEU A 106 -3.24 -2.73 -7.58
N GLY A 107 -2.16 -3.50 -7.51
CA GLY A 107 -1.68 -4.29 -8.64
C GLY A 107 -2.36 -5.64 -8.82
N PRO A 108 -1.84 -6.47 -9.74
CA PRO A 108 -2.38 -7.81 -10.05
C PRO A 108 -2.55 -8.74 -8.84
N LYS A 109 -1.78 -8.54 -7.76
CA LYS A 109 -1.87 -9.30 -6.51
C LYS A 109 -2.79 -8.65 -5.46
N GLY A 110 -3.52 -7.59 -5.81
CA GLY A 110 -4.38 -6.84 -4.88
C GLY A 110 -3.61 -6.06 -3.81
N LYS A 111 -2.35 -5.70 -4.09
CA LYS A 111 -1.43 -5.03 -3.16
C LYS A 111 -0.65 -3.90 -3.85
N SER A 112 -0.14 -2.99 -3.03
CA SER A 112 0.79 -1.92 -3.38
C SER A 112 2.12 -2.16 -2.64
N PRO A 113 3.29 -1.83 -3.20
CA PRO A 113 3.50 -1.29 -4.55
C PRO A 113 3.51 -2.37 -5.63
N TRP A 114 3.40 -1.90 -6.88
CA TRP A 114 3.75 -2.65 -8.08
C TRP A 114 4.30 -1.68 -9.15
N ILE A 115 4.95 -2.19 -10.19
CA ILE A 115 5.45 -1.37 -11.29
C ILE A 115 4.93 -1.84 -12.64
N THR A 116 4.88 -0.91 -13.59
CA THR A 116 5.01 -1.24 -15.01
C THR A 116 6.34 -0.78 -15.55
N LEU A 117 6.99 -1.64 -16.33
CA LEU A 117 8.29 -1.36 -16.92
C LEU A 117 8.39 -2.11 -18.25
N ASN A 118 8.74 -1.40 -19.32
CA ASN A 118 8.93 -1.99 -20.65
C ASN A 118 7.74 -2.87 -21.13
N GLY A 119 6.51 -2.52 -20.73
CA GLY A 119 5.29 -3.25 -21.09
C GLY A 119 4.91 -4.41 -20.16
N GLU A 120 5.75 -4.72 -19.15
CA GLU A 120 5.48 -5.76 -18.16
C GLU A 120 4.87 -5.18 -16.88
N GLU A 121 3.96 -5.94 -16.26
CA GLU A 121 3.39 -5.63 -14.94
C GLU A 121 4.10 -6.53 -13.90
N ILE A 122 4.83 -5.93 -12.95
CA ILE A 122 5.59 -6.67 -11.92
C ILE A 122 5.07 -6.24 -10.56
N ALA A 123 4.63 -7.20 -9.74
CA ALA A 123 4.08 -6.96 -8.41
C ALA A 123 4.92 -7.63 -7.33
N ASP A 124 4.81 -7.10 -6.10
CA ASP A 124 5.63 -7.41 -4.92
C ASP A 124 6.96 -6.63 -4.87
N SER A 125 7.16 -5.86 -3.79
CA SER A 125 8.33 -4.99 -3.65
C SER A 125 9.67 -5.74 -3.70
N GLN A 126 9.76 -6.95 -3.14
CA GLN A 126 11.01 -7.71 -3.18
C GLN A 126 11.27 -8.28 -4.57
N ILE A 127 10.26 -8.90 -5.18
CA ILE A 127 10.39 -9.46 -6.54
C ILE A 127 10.80 -8.38 -7.54
N ILE A 128 10.24 -7.18 -7.39
CA ILE A 128 10.60 -6.02 -8.22
C ILE A 128 12.08 -5.66 -8.00
N MET A 129 12.51 -5.49 -6.75
CA MET A 129 13.91 -5.15 -6.43
C MET A 129 14.89 -6.20 -6.97
N ASP A 130 14.61 -7.48 -6.79
CA ASP A 130 15.46 -8.57 -7.26
C ASP A 130 15.60 -8.55 -8.79
N ARG A 131 14.48 -8.36 -9.51
CA ARG A 131 14.48 -8.29 -10.97
C ARG A 131 15.25 -7.07 -11.48
N LEU A 132 14.99 -5.90 -10.92
CA LEU A 132 15.67 -4.66 -11.30
C LEU A 132 17.17 -4.72 -10.98
N GLY A 133 17.53 -5.38 -9.88
CA GLY A 133 18.92 -5.63 -9.50
C GLY A 133 19.67 -6.40 -10.57
N LEU A 134 19.09 -7.51 -11.03
CA LEU A 134 19.66 -8.35 -12.10
C LEU A 134 19.66 -7.62 -13.45
N GLU A 135 18.57 -6.97 -13.82
CA GLU A 135 18.40 -6.31 -15.13
C GLU A 135 19.32 -5.12 -15.32
N TYR A 136 19.54 -4.32 -14.27
CA TYR A 136 20.32 -3.07 -14.33
C TYR A 136 21.68 -3.13 -13.62
N GLY A 137 22.09 -4.30 -13.12
CA GLY A 137 23.34 -4.47 -12.36
C GLY A 137 23.36 -3.65 -11.07
N LYS A 138 22.23 -3.64 -10.35
CA LYS A 138 21.97 -2.86 -9.12
C LYS A 138 21.77 -3.75 -7.91
N GLU A 139 22.56 -4.82 -7.82
CA GLU A 139 22.66 -5.69 -6.65
C GLU A 139 23.65 -5.10 -5.64
N PHE A 140 23.15 -4.30 -4.72
CA PHE A 140 23.96 -3.58 -3.73
C PHE A 140 24.60 -4.52 -2.71
N SER A 141 23.94 -5.63 -2.39
CA SER A 141 24.49 -6.69 -1.53
C SER A 141 25.49 -7.62 -2.23
N ALA A 142 25.87 -7.39 -3.49
CA ALA A 142 26.80 -8.27 -4.23
C ALA A 142 28.15 -8.45 -3.52
N HIS A 143 28.61 -7.43 -2.78
CA HIS A 143 29.86 -7.43 -2.03
C HIS A 143 29.83 -8.21 -0.70
N LEU A 144 28.65 -8.62 -0.24
CA LEU A 144 28.49 -9.37 1.00
C LEU A 144 28.85 -10.85 0.81
N SER A 145 29.41 -11.45 1.85
CA SER A 145 29.58 -12.90 1.98
C SER A 145 28.23 -13.62 2.01
N LEU A 146 28.25 -14.95 1.81
CA LEU A 146 27.02 -15.75 1.86
C LEU A 146 26.36 -15.71 3.25
N GLU A 147 27.16 -15.68 4.31
CA GLU A 147 26.66 -15.57 5.69
C GLU A 147 25.99 -14.22 5.93
N GLU A 148 26.62 -13.12 5.48
CA GLU A 148 26.05 -11.78 5.59
C GLU A 148 24.75 -11.65 4.78
N LYS A 149 24.67 -12.26 3.59
CA LYS A 149 23.43 -12.31 2.80
C LYS A 149 22.32 -13.07 3.52
N ALA A 150 22.65 -14.19 4.17
CA ALA A 150 21.68 -14.95 4.96
C ALA A 150 21.16 -14.13 6.17
N VAL A 151 22.06 -13.41 6.83
CA VAL A 151 21.73 -12.52 7.94
C VAL A 151 20.85 -11.34 7.48
N ALA A 152 21.18 -10.70 6.36
CA ALA A 152 20.37 -9.64 5.76
C ALA A 152 18.97 -10.12 5.40
N GLN A 153 18.87 -11.34 4.83
CA GLN A 153 17.59 -11.98 4.54
C GLN A 153 16.77 -12.23 5.81
N ALA A 154 17.37 -12.76 6.87
CA ALA A 154 16.69 -13.01 8.13
C ALA A 154 16.16 -11.71 8.77
N MET A 155 16.98 -10.64 8.78
CA MET A 155 16.56 -9.33 9.28
C MET A 155 15.40 -8.75 8.47
N ARG A 156 15.46 -8.85 7.14
CA ARG A 156 14.35 -8.41 6.28
C ARG A 156 13.05 -9.13 6.65
N ILE A 157 13.08 -10.46 6.78
CA ILE A 157 11.88 -11.23 7.11
C ILE A 157 11.39 -10.90 8.52
N MET A 158 12.26 -10.75 9.51
CA MET A 158 11.87 -10.31 10.86
C MET A 158 11.14 -8.96 10.80
N VAL A 159 11.66 -7.99 10.05
CA VAL A 159 11.02 -6.69 9.94
C VAL A 159 9.69 -6.74 9.19
N GLU A 160 9.65 -7.43 8.05
CA GLU A 160 8.48 -7.46 7.17
C GLU A 160 7.34 -8.33 7.71
N GLU A 161 7.67 -9.47 8.34
CA GLU A 161 6.70 -10.50 8.76
C GLU A 161 6.49 -10.58 10.27
N HIS A 162 7.24 -9.82 11.08
CA HIS A 162 7.05 -9.76 12.54
C HIS A 162 6.87 -8.32 13.03
N LEU A 163 7.89 -7.46 12.95
CA LEU A 163 7.84 -6.08 13.48
C LEU A 163 6.68 -5.25 12.89
N LEU A 164 6.49 -5.33 11.57
CA LEU A 164 5.38 -4.63 10.91
C LEU A 164 4.01 -5.12 11.38
N TRP A 165 3.86 -6.38 11.77
CA TRP A 165 2.60 -6.90 12.33
C TRP A 165 2.37 -6.39 13.76
N CYS A 166 3.42 -6.26 14.58
CA CYS A 166 3.37 -5.61 15.90
C CYS A 166 2.93 -4.15 15.78
N TYR A 167 3.51 -3.42 14.83
CA TYR A 167 3.17 -2.02 14.53
C TYR A 167 1.74 -1.88 13.99
N ALA A 168 1.35 -2.70 13.01
CA ALA A 168 0.03 -2.66 12.42
C ALA A 168 -1.06 -3.04 13.44
N TYR A 169 -0.78 -3.93 14.39
CA TYR A 169 -1.70 -4.18 15.51
C TYR A 169 -1.97 -2.91 16.32
N TRP A 170 -0.93 -2.15 16.68
CA TRP A 170 -1.12 -0.87 17.36
C TRP A 170 -2.01 0.06 16.55
N GLN A 171 -1.62 0.30 15.30
CA GLN A 171 -2.24 1.31 14.43
C GLN A 171 -3.71 1.00 14.09
N TYR A 172 -4.04 -0.27 13.82
CA TYR A 172 -5.37 -0.65 13.31
C TYR A 172 -6.29 -1.27 14.36
N ILE A 173 -5.75 -1.87 15.42
CA ILE A 173 -6.52 -2.60 16.42
C ILE A 173 -6.54 -1.88 17.77
N HIS A 174 -5.37 -1.51 18.31
CA HIS A 174 -5.29 -0.89 19.63
C HIS A 174 -5.73 0.58 19.63
N ASP A 175 -5.11 1.40 18.77
CA ASP A 175 -5.45 2.81 18.60
C ASP A 175 -6.77 3.01 17.81
N ASP A 176 -7.25 1.95 17.15
CA ASP A 176 -8.49 1.97 16.35
C ASP A 176 -8.45 3.00 15.20
N MET A 177 -7.26 3.21 14.63
CA MET A 177 -6.96 4.13 13.52
C MET A 177 -7.13 5.61 13.83
N LYS A 178 -7.08 6.05 15.10
CA LYS A 178 -7.16 7.47 15.45
C LYS A 178 -5.95 8.23 14.91
N ASP A 179 -4.76 7.66 15.05
CA ASP A 179 -3.50 8.25 14.60
C ASP A 179 -3.35 8.21 13.08
N VAL A 180 -3.89 7.18 12.42
CA VAL A 180 -3.93 7.10 10.95
C VAL A 180 -4.60 8.32 10.33
N LYS A 181 -5.70 8.78 10.93
CA LYS A 181 -6.44 9.95 10.46
C LYS A 181 -5.65 11.27 10.60
N LYS A 182 -4.62 11.29 11.46
CA LYS A 182 -3.73 12.46 11.62
C LYS A 182 -2.64 12.51 10.56
N VAL A 183 -2.35 11.39 9.88
CA VAL A 183 -1.20 11.27 8.96
C VAL A 183 -1.60 11.11 7.49
N VAL A 184 -2.89 10.88 7.22
CA VAL A 184 -3.44 10.82 5.86
C VAL A 184 -4.90 11.26 5.81
N LYS A 185 -5.32 11.85 4.68
CA LYS A 185 -6.72 12.10 4.39
C LYS A 185 -7.43 10.81 4.01
N VAL A 186 -8.46 10.44 4.77
CA VAL A 186 -9.41 9.41 4.36
C VAL A 186 -10.55 10.07 3.58
N PRO A 187 -10.72 9.82 2.28
CA PRO A 187 -11.83 10.41 1.52
C PRO A 187 -13.18 9.98 2.10
N ALA A 188 -14.14 10.90 2.17
CA ALA A 188 -15.45 10.67 2.82
C ALA A 188 -16.20 9.45 2.28
N ILE A 189 -16.04 9.15 0.98
CA ILE A 189 -16.63 7.98 0.32
C ILE A 189 -16.19 6.64 0.93
N TRP A 190 -15.02 6.60 1.59
CA TRP A 190 -14.50 5.39 2.25
C TRP A 190 -14.98 5.20 3.68
N LEU A 191 -15.52 6.24 4.33
CA LEU A 191 -15.94 6.18 5.74
C LEU A 191 -16.99 5.07 6.01
N PRO A 192 -18.01 4.85 5.15
CA PRO A 192 -18.97 3.76 5.36
C PRO A 192 -18.35 2.36 5.27
N PHE A 193 -17.22 2.20 4.58
CA PHE A 193 -16.53 0.93 4.40
C PHE A 193 -15.49 0.65 5.51
N MET A 194 -15.20 1.63 6.37
CA MET A 194 -14.20 1.51 7.43
C MET A 194 -14.47 0.35 8.41
N PRO A 195 -15.72 0.07 8.85
CA PRO A 195 -15.99 -1.10 9.69
C PRO A 195 -15.66 -2.44 9.01
N LEU A 196 -15.91 -2.56 7.70
CA LEU A 196 -15.57 -3.75 6.92
C LEU A 196 -14.05 -3.94 6.81
N PHE A 197 -13.34 -2.84 6.56
CA PHE A 197 -11.87 -2.84 6.54
C PHE A 197 -11.29 -3.26 7.90
N LYS A 198 -11.78 -2.70 9.01
CA LYS A 198 -11.36 -3.09 10.37
C LYS A 198 -11.63 -4.58 10.64
N GLY A 199 -12.80 -5.07 10.27
CA GLY A 199 -13.14 -6.50 10.38
C GLY A 199 -12.25 -7.41 9.52
N TYR A 200 -11.80 -6.93 8.36
CA TYR A 200 -10.79 -7.63 7.55
C TYR A 200 -9.42 -7.64 8.25
N VAL A 201 -8.92 -6.49 8.71
CA VAL A 201 -7.59 -6.40 9.37
C VAL A 201 -7.54 -7.27 10.62
N LYS A 202 -8.59 -7.24 11.47
CA LYS A 202 -8.66 -8.09 12.67
C LYS A 202 -8.60 -9.57 12.34
N ARG A 203 -9.26 -10.02 11.25
CA ARG A 203 -9.19 -11.41 10.79
C ARG A 203 -7.81 -11.75 10.25
N ALA A 204 -7.21 -10.88 9.43
CA ALA A 204 -5.87 -11.07 8.89
C ALA A 204 -4.82 -11.19 10.02
N MET A 205 -4.87 -10.32 11.01
CA MET A 205 -4.04 -10.37 12.22
C MET A 205 -4.18 -11.68 12.98
N LYS A 206 -5.42 -12.15 13.18
CA LYS A 206 -5.65 -13.44 13.84
C LYS A 206 -5.15 -14.61 13.02
N MET A 207 -5.26 -14.56 11.69
CA MET A 207 -4.73 -15.62 10.81
C MET A 207 -3.21 -15.68 10.84
N GLN A 208 -2.55 -14.53 10.75
CA GLN A 208 -1.09 -14.44 10.76
C GLN A 208 -0.49 -14.93 12.09
N GLY A 209 -1.14 -14.65 13.23
CA GLY A 209 -0.63 -15.04 14.55
C GLY A 209 -0.71 -13.92 15.57
N MET A 210 -0.28 -12.72 15.18
CA MET A 210 -0.14 -11.56 16.06
C MET A 210 -1.43 -11.22 16.80
N GLY A 211 -2.57 -11.31 16.11
CA GLY A 211 -3.89 -11.03 16.68
C GLY A 211 -4.40 -12.04 17.72
N ARG A 212 -3.59 -13.04 18.10
CA ARG A 212 -3.89 -14.00 19.18
C ARG A 212 -3.30 -13.61 20.54
N HIS A 213 -2.38 -12.64 20.56
CA HIS A 213 -1.68 -12.20 21.75
C HIS A 213 -2.38 -11.00 22.41
N THR A 214 -2.06 -10.76 23.68
CA THR A 214 -2.46 -9.56 24.42
C THR A 214 -1.69 -8.34 23.93
N HIS A 215 -2.20 -7.14 24.24
CA HIS A 215 -1.51 -5.91 23.87
C HIS A 215 -0.10 -5.82 24.48
N GLN A 216 0.07 -6.18 25.75
CA GLN A 216 1.38 -6.14 26.40
C GLN A 216 2.39 -7.11 25.76
N GLU A 217 1.94 -8.32 25.40
CA GLU A 217 2.80 -9.30 24.71
C GLU A 217 3.26 -8.78 23.34
N ILE A 218 2.36 -8.17 22.57
CA ILE A 218 2.68 -7.64 21.22
C ILE A 218 3.64 -6.44 21.31
N GLU A 219 3.42 -5.55 22.28
CA GLU A 219 4.32 -4.42 22.52
C GLU A 219 5.72 -4.90 22.89
N GLU A 220 5.83 -5.90 23.78
CA GLU A 220 7.10 -6.51 24.16
C GLU A 220 7.79 -7.24 22.99
N MET A 221 7.02 -7.91 22.12
CA MET A 221 7.54 -8.51 20.89
C MET A 221 8.16 -7.45 19.97
N GLY A 222 7.44 -6.37 19.69
CA GLY A 222 7.96 -5.27 18.88
C GLY A 222 9.16 -4.56 19.52
N ARG A 223 9.17 -4.41 20.86
CA ARG A 223 10.33 -3.88 21.59
C ARG A 223 11.58 -4.75 21.41
N LYS A 224 11.42 -6.08 21.44
CA LYS A 224 12.54 -7.02 21.20
C LYS A 224 13.07 -6.92 19.77
N ASP A 225 12.20 -6.81 18.78
CA ASP A 225 12.64 -6.61 17.39
C ASP A 225 13.42 -5.29 17.22
N LEU A 226 12.92 -4.19 17.80
CA LEU A 226 13.62 -2.90 17.78
C LEU A 226 14.97 -2.98 18.51
N ALA A 227 15.04 -3.70 19.65
CA ALA A 227 16.29 -3.92 20.35
C ALA A 227 17.30 -4.69 19.49
N VAL A 228 16.87 -5.75 18.79
CA VAL A 228 17.73 -6.50 17.86
C VAL A 228 18.25 -5.59 16.74
N LEU A 229 17.39 -4.77 16.14
CA LEU A 229 17.81 -3.81 15.11
C LEU A 229 18.79 -2.77 15.66
N SER A 230 18.55 -2.25 16.86
CA SER A 230 19.40 -1.26 17.52
C SER A 230 20.78 -1.82 17.85
N ILE A 231 20.84 -3.02 18.45
CA ILE A 231 22.09 -3.73 18.77
C ILE A 231 22.85 -4.05 17.48
N TRP A 232 22.15 -4.57 16.47
CA TRP A 232 22.79 -4.93 15.22
C TRP A 232 23.31 -3.71 14.47
N LEU A 233 22.56 -2.61 14.42
CA LEU A 233 23.00 -1.37 13.77
C LEU A 233 24.21 -0.77 14.50
N GLU A 234 24.18 -0.76 15.83
CA GLU A 234 25.20 -0.15 16.68
C GLU A 234 25.52 1.28 16.21
N ASN A 235 26.75 1.53 15.76
CA ASN A 235 27.25 2.79 15.22
C ASN A 235 27.43 2.76 13.69
N LYS A 236 27.05 1.66 13.03
CA LYS A 236 27.21 1.52 11.58
C LYS A 236 26.33 2.51 10.82
N PRO A 237 26.79 3.03 9.67
CA PRO A 237 25.96 3.91 8.85
C PRO A 237 24.80 3.14 8.19
N TYR A 238 24.95 1.85 7.92
CA TYR A 238 23.94 0.95 7.34
C TYR A 238 23.95 -0.42 8.06
N PHE A 239 22.89 -1.21 7.89
CA PHE A 239 22.72 -2.47 8.62
C PHE A 239 23.81 -3.50 8.29
N MET A 240 24.34 -3.48 7.08
CA MET A 240 25.41 -4.38 6.62
C MET A 240 26.80 -3.72 6.58
N GLY A 241 27.00 -2.60 7.28
CA GLY A 241 28.31 -1.93 7.39
C GLY A 241 28.33 -0.57 6.71
N ASP A 242 29.37 -0.30 5.92
CA ASP A 242 29.65 1.03 5.39
C ASP A 242 28.88 1.41 4.13
N LYS A 243 28.31 0.42 3.44
CA LYS A 243 27.56 0.60 2.18
C LYS A 243 26.09 0.24 2.37
N PRO A 244 25.15 1.02 1.81
CA PRO A 244 23.75 0.66 1.83
C PRO A 244 23.50 -0.57 0.97
N THR A 245 22.53 -1.39 1.38
CA THR A 245 22.12 -2.61 0.69
C THR A 245 20.59 -2.67 0.58
N GLU A 246 20.06 -3.71 -0.07
CA GLU A 246 18.61 -3.91 -0.20
C GLU A 246 17.90 -4.04 1.15
N VAL A 247 18.56 -4.60 2.18
CA VAL A 247 17.96 -4.74 3.51
C VAL A 247 17.73 -3.38 4.17
N ASP A 248 18.58 -2.38 3.91
CA ASP A 248 18.37 -1.01 4.39
C ASP A 248 17.09 -0.40 3.82
N CYS A 249 16.71 -0.76 2.58
CA CYS A 249 15.44 -0.32 1.99
C CYS A 249 14.24 -0.90 2.75
N ALA A 250 14.29 -2.19 3.11
CA ALA A 250 13.22 -2.83 3.86
C ALA A 250 13.10 -2.28 5.28
N ILE A 251 14.23 -2.16 5.98
CA ILE A 251 14.28 -1.66 7.36
C ILE A 251 13.87 -0.20 7.41
N PHE A 252 14.38 0.65 6.52
CA PHE A 252 13.93 2.04 6.44
C PHE A 252 12.44 2.13 6.11
N GLY A 253 11.95 1.31 5.18
CA GLY A 253 10.53 1.29 4.83
C GLY A 253 9.61 1.07 6.04
N ALA A 254 9.99 0.15 6.93
CA ALA A 254 9.28 -0.13 8.17
C ALA A 254 9.49 0.95 9.25
N LEU A 255 10.74 1.31 9.55
CA LEU A 255 11.05 2.31 10.57
C LEU A 255 10.48 3.69 10.22
N ALA A 256 10.37 4.03 8.93
CA ALA A 256 9.73 5.26 8.49
C ALA A 256 8.24 5.33 8.89
N GLN A 257 7.54 4.19 8.98
CA GLN A 257 6.16 4.16 9.46
C GLN A 257 6.08 4.49 10.94
N ILE A 258 7.04 3.98 11.72
CA ILE A 258 7.14 4.27 13.15
C ILE A 258 7.52 5.75 13.34
N GLN A 259 8.61 6.20 12.70
CA GLN A 259 9.20 7.53 12.90
C GLN A 259 8.29 8.70 12.47
N TRP A 260 7.50 8.54 11.40
CA TRP A 260 6.73 9.65 10.84
C TRP A 260 5.22 9.41 10.73
N ASN A 261 4.73 8.16 10.79
CA ASN A 261 3.31 7.85 10.59
C ASN A 261 2.62 7.29 11.84
N SER A 262 3.21 7.42 13.03
CA SER A 262 2.66 6.84 14.27
C SER A 262 2.64 7.79 15.48
N PRO A 263 2.05 8.99 15.33
CA PRO A 263 2.06 9.99 16.39
C PRO A 263 1.36 9.45 17.65
N GLY A 264 2.11 9.24 18.73
CA GLY A 264 1.59 8.71 19.99
C GLY A 264 1.73 7.20 20.19
N SER A 265 2.37 6.49 19.25
CA SER A 265 2.67 5.07 19.43
C SER A 265 3.79 4.82 20.46
N PRO A 266 3.74 3.72 21.23
CA PRO A 266 4.83 3.32 22.11
C PRO A 266 6.11 3.05 21.30
N TYR A 267 5.98 2.56 20.06
CA TYR A 267 7.11 2.31 19.17
C TYR A 267 7.86 3.58 18.78
N LEU A 268 7.15 4.68 18.50
CA LEU A 268 7.78 5.98 18.24
C LEU A 268 8.58 6.43 19.47
N LYS A 269 7.98 6.36 20.65
CA LYS A 269 8.67 6.68 21.90
C LYS A 269 9.91 5.83 22.11
N MET A 270 9.82 4.51 21.87
CA MET A 270 10.96 3.59 22.01
C MET A 270 12.12 3.94 21.07
N ILE A 271 11.86 4.28 19.80
CA ILE A 271 12.95 4.64 18.87
C ILE A 271 13.51 6.04 19.15
N GLU A 272 12.76 6.92 19.82
CA GLU A 272 13.23 8.25 20.21
C GLU A 272 13.99 8.24 21.55
N SER A 273 13.68 7.32 22.47
CA SER A 273 14.35 7.20 23.77
C SER A 273 15.36 6.05 23.82
N ASP A 274 14.86 4.82 23.78
CA ASP A 274 15.62 3.61 24.15
C ASP A 274 16.51 3.13 23.00
N PHE A 275 16.08 3.38 21.76
CA PHE A 275 16.74 2.96 20.52
C PHE A 275 17.04 4.15 19.61
N SER A 276 17.53 5.24 20.19
CA SER A 276 17.80 6.52 19.50
C SER A 276 18.71 6.41 18.27
N ASN A 277 19.57 5.39 18.20
CA ASN A 277 20.37 5.10 17.00
C ASN A 277 19.52 4.71 15.78
N LEU A 278 18.34 4.09 15.98
CA LEU A 278 17.38 3.79 14.91
C LEU A 278 16.70 5.06 14.39
N SER A 279 16.35 5.99 15.29
CA SER A 279 15.84 7.30 14.89
C SER A 279 16.90 8.08 14.09
N ALA A 280 18.14 8.12 14.60
CA ALA A 280 19.27 8.74 13.88
C ALA A 280 19.53 8.08 12.51
N TYR A 281 19.40 6.76 12.40
CA TYR A 281 19.44 6.04 11.12
C TYR A 281 18.34 6.51 10.17
N CYS A 282 17.09 6.64 10.63
CA CYS A 282 15.99 7.11 9.80
C CYS A 282 16.27 8.50 9.21
N PHE A 283 16.73 9.45 10.02
CA PHE A 283 17.08 10.80 9.55
C PHE A 283 18.24 10.77 8.54
N ARG A 284 19.29 9.98 8.80
CA ARG A 284 20.42 9.81 7.87
C ARG A 284 19.99 9.25 6.50
N ILE A 285 19.15 8.22 6.49
CA ILE A 285 18.64 7.63 5.24
C ILE A 285 17.73 8.61 4.49
N LYS A 286 16.87 9.33 5.21
CA LYS A 286 16.03 10.40 4.65
C LYS A 286 16.88 11.48 3.99
N GLU A 287 17.89 12.02 4.68
CA GLU A 287 18.77 13.06 4.13
C GLU A 287 19.50 12.59 2.87
N LYS A 288 19.97 11.33 2.86
CA LYS A 288 20.75 10.79 1.75
C LYS A 288 19.94 10.45 0.51
N PHE A 289 18.78 9.80 0.68
CA PHE A 289 18.02 9.23 -0.45
C PHE A 289 16.73 9.99 -0.78
N TRP A 290 16.33 10.92 0.10
CA TRP A 290 15.13 11.73 -0.05
C TRP A 290 15.42 13.23 0.16
N PRO A 291 16.36 13.82 -0.60
CA PRO A 291 16.64 15.25 -0.51
C PRO A 291 15.42 16.13 -0.86
N ASP A 292 14.45 15.54 -1.58
CA ASP A 292 13.16 16.10 -1.97
C ASP A 292 11.99 15.63 -1.08
N TRP A 293 12.24 15.11 0.14
CA TRP A 293 11.21 14.56 1.04
C TRP A 293 9.95 15.42 1.13
N ASN A 294 10.10 16.72 1.39
CA ASN A 294 8.96 17.65 1.54
C ASN A 294 8.14 17.82 0.25
N LYS A 295 8.77 17.66 -0.93
CA LYS A 295 8.07 17.67 -2.23
C LYS A 295 7.29 16.38 -2.48
N CYS A 296 7.61 15.33 -1.72
CA CYS A 296 6.93 14.03 -1.78
C CYS A 296 5.79 13.91 -0.75
N LEU A 297 5.38 15.00 -0.10
CA LEU A 297 4.29 15.01 0.90
C LEU A 297 3.03 15.65 0.32
N ASP A 298 1.85 15.23 0.80
CA ASP A 298 0.57 15.91 0.50
C ASP A 298 0.36 17.07 1.50
N LEU A 299 1.15 18.14 1.34
CA LEU A 299 1.13 19.31 2.23
C LEU A 299 -0.11 20.19 2.06
N HIS A 300 -0.85 20.03 0.96
CA HIS A 300 -2.00 20.88 0.63
C HIS A 300 -3.26 20.55 1.46
N GLN A 301 -3.20 19.52 2.32
CA GLN A 301 -4.37 18.98 3.01
C GLN A 301 -4.10 18.59 4.48
N ALA A 302 -2.94 18.95 5.03
CA ALA A 302 -2.56 18.77 6.43
C ALA A 302 -3.25 19.79 7.35
#